data_AF-A0A7J6LRF2-F1
#
_entry.id   AF-A0A7J6LRF2-F1
#
_cell.length_a   1.000
_cell.length_b   1.000
_cell.length_c   1.000
_cell.angle_alpha   90.00
_cell.angle_beta   90.00
_cell.angle_gamma   90.00
#
_symmetry.space_group_name_H-M   'P 1'
#
loop_
_entity.id
_entity.type
_entity.pdbx_description
1 polymer ?
#
loop_
_entity_poly.entity_id
_entity_poly.type
_entity_poly.pdbx_seq_one_letter_code
_entity_poly.pdbx_strand_id
1 'polypeptide(L)'
;MRPGLRVCNKLFTGSSGVVRTAAAAAAASPKILFRFGVIADVQYADVDDTFNYTRTKKRCYRRSAQVLRNAINWWNSLQCPPLSFVVNLGDLVDGRNRGLNIQDRAMSKIMSEFDALNCPRVIHMIGNHELYCFTRKVLSEHRIFPATRKRYSLTRPESLGHDEFPTGKMKCSVQSLLEASSSEDPSCFYYAYKPADDWLVVVLDPYDVSVMRQGGGRHGYELFKDAGLDPDGYDLCQSHNPNDIGSKTDFFAGLSGVESRWAPVNGGVGREQLEWLRGVLQTCHQRGTSVIILSHVILHPDATRHRNCRGLLWNYDEVLQAIYEFPCTRLVVCGHIHNEVYHLDDHGVHHLTLPSPLESTPDQCAITAEIVNYLESLSSQNGSYTKEYALFGVVVFLSTICGVPITPVEVTAGFVLKWRALLVAFPAKTAGSVASFLMGRYFWFDLVRSALDRSDYYKALQILTRNSEMKFLFLSRFMYVPIWVKNYGVSVTAVTLRGFLLASASVGFLFSVLFVYVGVTTSSIVGAMSTGSEVTNPVTLALLVVGVICLAIGLTWIFFEVRRKVRLPPWGWSE
;
A
#
# COMPACT_ATOMS: atom_id res chain seq x y z
N MET A 1 -7.21 -5.31 12.77
CA MET A 1 -6.49 -4.02 12.79
C MET A 1 -5.60 -3.94 11.55
N ARG A 2 -5.71 -2.90 10.73
CA ARG A 2 -4.81 -2.67 9.59
C ARG A 2 -4.03 -1.39 9.86
N PRO A 3 -2.78 -1.44 10.35
CA PRO A 3 -1.92 -0.27 10.42
C PRO A 3 -1.61 0.20 9.00
N GLY A 4 -1.54 1.51 8.80
CA GLY A 4 -1.09 2.10 7.53
C GLY A 4 0.42 2.29 7.55
N LEU A 5 1.07 2.11 6.40
CA LEU A 5 2.46 2.48 6.20
C LEU A 5 2.49 3.82 5.44
N ARG A 6 3.13 4.83 6.01
CA ARG A 6 3.45 6.07 5.28
C ARG A 6 4.95 6.11 5.01
N VAL A 7 5.29 6.02 3.74
CA VAL A 7 6.66 6.23 3.24
C VAL A 7 6.80 7.72 2.96
N CYS A 8 7.58 8.43 3.79
CA CYS A 8 7.83 9.85 3.60
C CYS A 8 9.17 10.00 2.86
N ASN A 9 9.10 10.41 1.59
CA ASN A 9 10.24 10.82 0.79
C ASN A 9 10.05 12.30 0.45
N LYS A 10 10.90 13.21 0.97
CA LYS A 10 10.70 14.66 0.80
C LYS A 10 11.96 15.36 0.31
N LEU A 11 12.33 15.09 -0.94
CA LEU A 11 13.21 15.97 -1.72
C LEU A 11 12.70 16.25 -3.15
N PHE A 12 11.43 15.93 -3.45
CA PHE A 12 10.72 16.50 -4.60
C PHE A 12 9.65 17.50 -4.14
N THR A 13 10.04 18.77 -4.09
CA THR A 13 9.12 19.88 -4.36
C THR A 13 9.39 20.38 -5.78
N GLY A 14 8.46 20.10 -6.70
CA GLY A 14 8.46 20.56 -8.10
C GLY A 14 8.70 19.40 -9.07
N SER A 15 7.77 18.95 -9.91
CA SER A 15 6.55 19.54 -10.51
C SER A 15 5.57 18.38 -10.73
N SER A 16 4.24 18.47 -10.64
CA SER A 16 3.31 19.60 -10.61
C SER A 16 2.03 19.12 -9.94
N GLY A 17 1.48 19.93 -9.04
CA GLY A 17 0.03 19.97 -8.82
C GLY A 17 -0.53 19.50 -7.48
N VAL A 18 0.01 19.93 -6.33
CA VAL A 18 -0.85 20.29 -5.18
C VAL A 18 -0.18 21.41 -4.36
N VAL A 19 -0.32 22.65 -4.81
CA VAL A 19 -0.43 23.76 -3.86
C VAL A 19 -1.82 23.62 -3.25
N ARG A 20 -1.94 22.99 -2.09
CA ARG A 20 -3.10 23.18 -1.23
C ARG A 20 -2.70 24.16 -0.15
N THR A 21 -3.38 25.29 -0.22
CA THR A 21 -3.38 26.41 0.72
C THR A 21 -3.28 25.94 2.17
N ALA A 22 -2.49 26.66 2.95
CA ALA A 22 -2.18 26.44 4.36
C ALA A 22 -3.38 26.61 5.32
N ALA A 23 -4.61 26.37 4.87
CA ALA A 23 -5.84 26.51 5.65
C ALA A 23 -6.63 25.19 5.83
N ALA A 24 -6.18 24.07 5.26
CA ALA A 24 -6.84 22.77 5.40
C ALA A 24 -6.09 21.77 6.32
N ALA A 25 -4.98 22.19 6.94
CA ALA A 25 -4.09 21.35 7.75
C ALA A 25 -4.57 21.17 9.21
N ALA A 26 -5.89 20.97 9.41
CA ALA A 26 -6.46 20.67 10.72
C ALA A 26 -7.42 19.46 10.70
N ALA A 27 -7.21 18.52 9.77
CA ALA A 27 -7.76 17.18 9.89
C ALA A 27 -6.76 16.29 10.66
N ALA A 28 -7.20 15.69 11.76
CA ALA A 28 -6.36 14.96 12.71
C ALA A 28 -5.37 14.00 12.02
N SER A 29 -4.07 14.31 12.11
CA SER A 29 -2.99 13.44 11.63
C SER A 29 -3.05 12.10 12.38
N PRO A 30 -2.94 10.95 11.70
CA PRO A 30 -2.98 9.64 12.36
C PRO A 30 -1.83 9.52 13.37
N LYS A 31 -2.12 8.98 14.57
CA LYS A 31 -1.11 8.76 15.61
C LYS A 31 -0.05 7.80 15.10
N ILE A 32 1.19 8.27 15.06
CA ILE A 32 2.37 7.47 14.70
C ILE A 32 2.69 6.58 15.91
N LEU A 33 2.70 5.26 15.71
CA LEU A 33 3.09 4.28 16.73
C LEU A 33 4.60 4.33 16.96
N PHE A 34 5.36 4.23 15.88
CA PHE A 34 6.80 4.45 15.86
C PHE A 34 7.25 4.86 14.46
N ARG A 35 8.45 5.45 14.40
CA ARG A 35 9.08 5.93 13.16
C ARG A 35 10.49 5.37 13.09
N PHE A 36 10.90 4.89 11.94
CA PHE A 36 12.28 4.44 11.73
C PHE A 36 12.85 4.95 10.40
N GLY A 37 14.16 5.21 10.40
CA GLY A 37 14.90 5.53 9.18
C GLY A 37 15.36 4.25 8.50
N VAL A 38 15.42 4.23 7.18
CA VAL A 38 15.99 3.11 6.43
C VAL A 38 16.82 3.59 5.26
N ILE A 39 17.98 2.95 5.07
CA ILE A 39 18.90 3.14 3.96
C ILE A 39 19.45 1.78 3.52
N ALA A 40 19.85 1.66 2.27
CA ALA A 40 20.45 0.45 1.71
C ALA A 40 21.57 0.82 0.75
N ASP A 41 22.57 -0.05 0.57
CA ASP A 41 23.53 0.02 -0.52
C ASP A 41 24.32 1.34 -0.59
N VAL A 42 24.84 1.83 0.54
CA VAL A 42 25.73 3.01 0.54
C VAL A 42 26.97 2.74 -0.32
N GLN A 43 27.54 1.55 -0.24
CA GLN A 43 28.66 1.05 -1.05
C GLN A 43 29.80 2.08 -1.19
N TYR A 44 30.25 2.66 -0.07
CA TYR A 44 31.35 3.62 -0.10
C TYR A 44 32.67 2.97 -0.49
N ALA A 45 33.45 3.66 -1.32
CA ALA A 45 34.85 3.37 -1.58
C ALA A 45 35.60 4.67 -1.95
N ASP A 46 36.87 4.77 -1.58
CA ASP A 46 37.70 5.94 -1.92
C ASP A 46 38.30 5.83 -3.33
N VAL A 47 37.44 5.59 -4.31
CA VAL A 47 37.80 5.34 -5.72
C VAL A 47 37.01 6.24 -6.65
N ASP A 48 37.49 6.38 -7.88
CA ASP A 48 36.81 7.17 -8.90
C ASP A 48 35.49 6.56 -9.32
N ASP A 49 34.54 7.44 -9.67
CA ASP A 49 33.23 7.03 -10.15
C ASP A 49 33.38 6.16 -11.41
N THR A 50 32.52 5.15 -11.51
CA THR A 50 32.50 4.24 -12.66
C THR A 50 31.07 3.94 -13.06
N PHE A 51 30.86 3.15 -14.11
CA PHE A 51 29.52 2.67 -14.45
C PHE A 51 29.28 1.27 -13.87
N ASN A 52 28.01 0.94 -13.65
CA ASN A 52 27.61 -0.44 -13.36
C ASN A 52 27.96 -1.38 -14.54
N TYR A 53 27.83 -2.70 -14.32
CA TYR A 53 28.21 -3.71 -15.31
C TYR A 53 27.55 -3.51 -16.69
N THR A 54 26.25 -3.16 -16.69
CA THR A 54 25.49 -2.90 -17.93
C THR A 54 25.76 -1.53 -18.56
N ARG A 55 26.64 -0.72 -17.95
CA ARG A 55 26.99 0.65 -18.35
C ARG A 55 25.78 1.61 -18.46
N THR A 56 24.73 1.33 -17.72
CA THR A 56 23.47 2.09 -17.74
C THR A 56 23.37 3.14 -16.63
N LYS A 57 24.09 2.95 -15.51
CA LYS A 57 24.07 3.86 -14.37
C LYS A 57 25.47 4.15 -13.87
N LYS A 58 25.70 5.40 -13.48
CA LYS A 58 26.96 5.84 -12.86
C LYS A 58 26.92 5.58 -11.36
N ARG A 59 27.96 4.92 -10.85
CA ARG A 59 28.21 4.62 -9.44
C ARG A 59 29.17 5.65 -8.86
N CYS A 60 28.70 6.44 -7.89
CA CYS A 60 29.40 7.57 -7.30
C CYS A 60 29.93 7.24 -5.90
N TYR A 61 31.04 6.49 -5.81
CA TYR A 61 31.51 5.85 -4.57
C TYR A 61 31.83 6.81 -3.42
N ARG A 62 32.51 7.92 -3.69
CA ARG A 62 32.84 8.90 -2.63
C ARG A 62 31.60 9.70 -2.20
N ARG A 63 30.69 9.92 -3.15
CA ARG A 63 29.48 10.71 -2.94
C ARG A 63 28.49 9.98 -2.04
N SER A 64 28.43 8.66 -2.07
CA SER A 64 27.47 7.91 -1.25
C SER A 64 27.61 8.18 0.25
N ALA A 65 28.83 8.43 0.75
CA ALA A 65 29.05 8.89 2.13
C ALA A 65 28.42 10.27 2.40
N GLN A 66 28.47 11.19 1.44
CA GLN A 66 27.79 12.48 1.55
C GLN A 66 26.27 12.31 1.57
N VAL A 67 25.72 11.38 0.78
CA VAL A 67 24.28 11.08 0.77
C VAL A 67 23.85 10.47 2.11
N LEU A 68 24.64 9.57 2.70
CA LEU A 68 24.42 9.06 4.05
C LEU A 68 24.42 10.19 5.09
N ARG A 69 25.39 11.12 5.03
CA ARG A 69 25.41 12.28 5.92
C ARG A 69 24.15 13.13 5.80
N ASN A 70 23.67 13.37 4.58
CA ASN A 70 22.43 14.10 4.34
C ASN A 70 21.22 13.36 4.94
N ALA A 71 21.17 12.03 4.79
CA ALA A 71 20.15 11.18 5.40
C ALA A 71 20.13 11.31 6.93
N ILE A 72 21.30 11.26 7.55
CA ILE A 72 21.47 11.41 8.99
C ILE A 72 21.02 12.79 9.46
N ASN A 73 21.41 13.85 8.76
CA ASN A 73 20.96 15.21 9.05
C ASN A 73 19.44 15.34 8.95
N TRP A 74 18.83 14.75 7.93
CA TRP A 74 17.39 14.69 7.78
C TRP A 74 16.73 13.96 8.95
N TRP A 75 17.18 12.77 9.28
CA TRP A 75 16.67 11.98 10.40
C TRP A 75 16.79 12.70 11.74
N ASN A 76 17.89 13.41 11.97
CA ASN A 76 18.11 14.23 13.16
C ASN A 76 17.15 15.42 13.26
N SER A 77 16.61 15.90 12.14
CA SER A 77 15.64 16.99 12.10
C SER A 77 14.21 16.56 12.48
N LEU A 78 13.94 15.26 12.58
CA LEU A 78 12.61 14.71 12.87
C LEU A 78 12.34 14.73 14.39
N GLN A 79 11.45 15.63 14.84
CA GLN A 79 11.24 15.90 16.27
C GLN A 79 9.95 15.31 16.86
N CYS A 80 8.93 14.98 16.05
CA CYS A 80 7.63 14.49 16.56
C CYS A 80 6.99 13.41 15.66
N PRO A 81 6.98 12.13 16.09
CA PRO A 81 7.88 11.53 17.07
C PRO A 81 9.31 11.41 16.50
N PRO A 82 10.36 11.40 17.34
CA PRO A 82 11.72 11.12 16.88
C PRO A 82 11.84 9.68 16.34
N LEU A 83 12.96 9.36 15.70
CA LEU A 83 13.22 8.00 15.24
C LEU A 83 13.42 7.04 16.42
N SER A 84 12.69 5.93 16.39
CA SER A 84 12.84 4.82 17.34
C SER A 84 14.09 3.98 17.05
N PHE A 85 14.42 3.80 15.76
CA PHE A 85 15.63 3.14 15.30
C PHE A 85 15.94 3.56 13.84
N VAL A 86 17.15 3.24 13.37
CA VAL A 86 17.54 3.32 11.97
C VAL A 86 17.98 1.94 11.49
N VAL A 87 17.68 1.61 10.24
CA VAL A 87 18.08 0.36 9.58
C VAL A 87 19.01 0.68 8.41
N ASN A 88 20.14 0.01 8.37
CA ASN A 88 20.97 -0.16 7.19
C ASN A 88 20.75 -1.58 6.66
N LEU A 89 20.22 -1.71 5.45
CA LEU A 89 19.86 -3.01 4.86
C LEU A 89 21.04 -3.82 4.32
N GLY A 90 22.26 -3.30 4.38
CA GLY A 90 23.47 -3.96 3.89
C GLY A 90 24.22 -3.10 2.89
N ASP A 91 25.38 -3.58 2.47
CA ASP A 91 26.27 -2.98 1.49
C ASP A 91 26.67 -1.53 1.85
N LEU A 92 27.26 -1.32 3.03
CA LEU A 92 27.79 -0.03 3.47
C LEU A 92 29.06 0.38 2.74
N VAL A 93 29.94 -0.59 2.50
CA VAL A 93 31.23 -0.40 1.82
C VAL A 93 31.29 -1.27 0.57
N ASP A 94 31.93 -0.80 -0.50
CA ASP A 94 32.00 -1.57 -1.74
C ASP A 94 33.13 -2.61 -1.71
N GLY A 95 32.94 -3.78 -2.34
CA GLY A 95 33.95 -4.83 -2.48
C GLY A 95 35.24 -4.38 -3.17
N ARG A 96 35.26 -3.24 -3.88
CA ARG A 96 36.50 -2.62 -4.40
C ARG A 96 37.49 -2.27 -3.30
N ASN A 97 37.04 -1.95 -2.08
CA ASN A 97 37.93 -1.62 -0.98
C ASN A 97 38.87 -2.78 -0.62
N ARG A 98 38.39 -4.02 -0.77
CA ARG A 98 39.20 -5.23 -0.56
C ARG A 98 40.33 -5.35 -1.57
N GLY A 99 40.03 -5.12 -2.86
CA GLY A 99 41.06 -5.14 -3.91
C GLY A 99 42.17 -4.10 -3.71
N LEU A 100 41.91 -3.08 -2.88
CA LEU A 100 42.86 -2.03 -2.50
C LEU A 100 43.39 -2.19 -1.07
N ASN A 101 42.94 -3.22 -0.33
CA ASN A 101 43.26 -3.46 1.08
C ASN A 101 42.96 -2.24 2.01
N ILE A 102 41.83 -1.56 1.78
CA ILE A 102 41.38 -0.38 2.55
C ILE A 102 39.99 -0.55 3.19
N GLN A 103 39.45 -1.76 3.21
CA GLN A 103 38.11 -2.07 3.73
C GLN A 103 37.88 -1.62 5.17
N ASP A 104 38.85 -1.79 6.08
CA ASP A 104 38.74 -1.35 7.48
C ASP A 104 38.64 0.18 7.59
N ARG A 105 39.44 0.90 6.79
CA ARG A 105 39.42 2.37 6.71
C ARG A 105 38.10 2.88 6.12
N ALA A 106 37.60 2.22 5.08
CA ALA A 106 36.33 2.55 4.46
C ALA A 106 35.16 2.36 5.44
N MET A 107 35.15 1.24 6.18
CA MET A 107 34.11 0.97 7.17
C MET A 107 34.17 1.98 8.32
N SER A 108 35.37 2.26 8.84
CA SER A 108 35.59 3.25 9.91
C SER A 108 35.08 4.64 9.52
N LYS A 109 35.29 5.05 8.26
CA LYS A 109 34.75 6.31 7.75
C LYS A 109 33.22 6.33 7.73
N ILE A 110 32.57 5.27 7.24
CA ILE A 110 31.11 5.19 7.23
C ILE A 110 30.52 5.14 8.64
N MET A 111 31.14 4.40 9.56
CA MET A 111 30.74 4.38 10.96
C MET A 111 30.83 5.77 11.61
N SER A 112 31.86 6.55 11.28
CA SER A 112 31.99 7.93 11.77
C SER A 112 30.86 8.86 11.28
N GLU A 113 30.24 8.59 10.14
CA GLU A 113 29.02 9.32 9.73
C GLU A 113 27.85 8.95 10.65
N PHE A 114 27.67 7.65 10.92
CA PHE A 114 26.64 7.16 11.83
C PHE A 114 26.78 7.71 13.25
N ASP A 115 27.96 8.11 13.69
CA ASP A 115 28.18 8.75 15.00
C ASP A 115 27.43 10.08 15.14
N ALA A 116 27.11 10.77 14.04
CA ALA A 116 26.32 12.01 14.06
C ALA A 116 24.80 11.80 14.27
N LEU A 117 24.29 10.56 14.17
CA LEU A 117 22.86 10.25 14.28
C LEU A 117 22.29 10.40 15.71
N ASN A 118 21.26 11.19 15.93
CA ASN A 118 20.61 11.41 17.24
C ASN A 118 19.64 10.29 17.63
N CYS A 119 19.72 9.12 17.00
CA CYS A 119 18.92 7.95 17.30
C CYS A 119 19.75 6.95 18.13
N PRO A 120 19.20 6.40 19.23
CA PRO A 120 19.97 5.53 20.14
C PRO A 120 20.29 4.14 19.55
N ARG A 121 19.63 3.74 18.47
CA ARG A 121 19.72 2.39 17.91
C ARG A 121 19.84 2.40 16.40
N VAL A 122 20.84 1.66 15.90
CA VAL A 122 21.02 1.39 14.47
C VAL A 122 21.14 -0.13 14.28
N ILE A 123 20.30 -0.66 13.40
CA ILE A 123 20.32 -2.04 12.94
C ILE A 123 21.14 -2.05 11.65
N HIS A 124 22.17 -2.88 11.60
CA HIS A 124 22.97 -3.05 10.40
C HIS A 124 22.85 -4.50 9.95
N MET A 125 22.56 -4.67 8.67
CA MET A 125 22.50 -5.98 8.05
C MET A 125 23.77 -6.24 7.26
N ILE A 126 24.01 -7.51 6.95
CA ILE A 126 25.05 -7.93 6.02
C ILE A 126 24.49 -7.97 4.59
N GLY A 127 25.21 -7.37 3.67
CA GLY A 127 25.04 -7.52 2.25
C GLY A 127 26.17 -8.34 1.63
N ASN A 128 26.09 -8.57 0.32
CA ASN A 128 27.15 -9.26 -0.42
C ASN A 128 28.47 -8.48 -0.39
N HIS A 129 28.45 -7.14 -0.34
CA HIS A 129 29.68 -6.35 -0.30
C HIS A 129 30.37 -6.35 1.07
N GLU A 130 29.63 -6.51 2.18
CA GLU A 130 30.25 -6.84 3.48
C GLU A 130 30.99 -8.17 3.38
N LEU A 131 30.36 -9.20 2.80
CA LEU A 131 30.95 -10.53 2.66
C LEU A 131 32.07 -10.58 1.62
N TYR A 132 32.11 -9.67 0.64
CA TYR A 132 33.31 -9.47 -0.17
C TYR A 132 34.46 -8.98 0.70
N CYS A 133 34.22 -7.97 1.54
CA CYS A 133 35.29 -7.29 2.28
C CYS A 133 35.79 -8.09 3.49
N PHE A 134 34.89 -8.74 4.22
CA PHE A 134 35.15 -9.29 5.55
C PHE A 134 34.59 -10.70 5.67
N THR A 135 35.25 -11.53 6.48
CA THR A 135 34.69 -12.81 6.90
C THR A 135 33.57 -12.58 7.91
N ARG A 136 32.64 -13.54 8.04
CA ARG A 136 31.61 -13.49 9.09
C ARG A 136 32.19 -13.33 10.49
N LYS A 137 33.30 -14.01 10.76
CA LYS A 137 34.04 -13.87 12.02
C LYS A 137 34.47 -12.42 12.27
N VAL A 138 35.09 -11.78 11.27
CA VAL A 138 35.52 -10.38 11.41
C VAL A 138 34.34 -9.42 11.54
N LEU A 139 33.23 -9.65 10.81
CA LEU A 139 31.99 -8.87 10.95
C LEU A 139 31.36 -9.02 12.33
N SER A 140 31.53 -10.18 12.98
CA SER A 140 31.03 -10.44 14.34
C SER A 140 31.84 -9.75 15.43
N GLU A 141 33.08 -9.35 15.13
CA GLU A 141 33.96 -8.66 16.08
C GLU A 141 33.59 -7.18 16.18
N HIS A 142 33.58 -6.63 17.41
CA HIS A 142 33.33 -5.21 17.70
C HIS A 142 34.35 -4.24 17.07
N ARG A 143 35.36 -4.75 16.36
CA ARG A 143 36.40 -3.95 15.71
C ARG A 143 35.92 -3.29 14.42
N ILE A 144 34.96 -3.90 13.73
CA ILE A 144 34.38 -3.38 12.49
C ILE A 144 33.21 -2.44 12.79
N PHE A 145 32.46 -2.75 13.85
CA PHE A 145 31.33 -1.96 14.34
C PHE A 145 31.64 -1.50 15.76
N PRO A 146 32.33 -0.36 15.91
CA PRO A 146 32.86 0.07 17.20
C PRO A 146 31.72 0.23 18.22
N ALA A 147 31.97 -0.21 19.46
CA ALA A 147 31.07 0.07 20.58
C ALA A 147 31.06 1.58 20.84
N THR A 148 30.14 2.30 20.22
CA THR A 148 29.93 3.73 20.45
C THR A 148 28.89 3.93 21.55
N ARG A 149 28.52 5.19 21.84
CA ARG A 149 27.36 5.50 22.71
C ARG A 149 26.03 4.92 22.18
N LYS A 150 25.99 4.41 20.94
CA LYS A 150 24.82 3.81 20.29
C LYS A 150 24.95 2.30 20.32
N ARG A 151 23.83 1.61 20.57
CA ARG A 151 23.78 0.15 20.42
C ARG A 151 23.67 -0.17 18.93
N TYR A 152 24.79 -0.50 18.31
CA TYR A 152 24.83 -1.12 16.97
C TYR A 152 24.51 -2.61 17.12
N SER A 153 23.60 -3.11 16.30
CA SER A 153 23.27 -4.55 16.25
C SER A 153 23.72 -5.10 14.90
N LEU A 154 24.93 -5.67 14.84
CA LEU A 154 25.28 -6.67 13.83
C LEU A 154 25.43 -8.06 14.40
N THR A 155 25.65 -8.14 15.70
CA THR A 155 25.63 -9.37 16.45
C THR A 155 24.54 -9.24 17.49
N ARG A 156 23.78 -10.34 17.64
CA ARG A 156 22.68 -10.53 18.58
C ARG A 156 22.88 -9.68 19.85
N PRO A 157 21.98 -8.72 20.16
CA PRO A 157 22.10 -7.95 21.38
C PRO A 157 22.14 -8.86 22.62
N GLU A 158 23.07 -8.61 23.55
CA GLU A 158 23.06 -9.25 24.89
C GLU A 158 21.70 -9.08 25.59
N SER A 159 20.97 -7.99 25.27
CA SER A 159 19.64 -7.69 25.79
C SER A 159 18.49 -8.52 25.20
N LEU A 160 18.78 -9.61 24.48
CA LEU A 160 17.80 -10.63 24.09
C LEU A 160 17.84 -11.89 24.98
N GLY A 161 18.60 -11.86 26.09
CA GLY A 161 18.26 -12.65 27.26
C GLY A 161 17.08 -11.98 27.98
N HIS A 162 15.85 -12.32 27.58
CA HIS A 162 14.64 -12.38 28.42
C HIS A 162 13.41 -12.79 27.58
N ASP A 163 13.08 -14.07 27.67
CA ASP A 163 11.75 -14.68 27.83
C ASP A 163 10.60 -14.59 26.79
N GLU A 164 10.65 -13.85 25.67
CA GLU A 164 9.43 -13.74 24.80
C GLU A 164 9.40 -14.48 23.46
N PHE A 165 10.53 -14.81 22.81
CA PHE A 165 10.54 -15.46 21.49
C PHE A 165 11.67 -16.51 21.36
N PRO A 166 11.41 -17.68 20.76
CA PRO A 166 12.34 -18.80 20.74
C PRO A 166 13.65 -18.42 20.05
N THR A 167 14.73 -18.56 20.80
CA THR A 167 16.10 -18.48 20.26
C THR A 167 16.38 -19.77 19.49
N GLY A 168 17.13 -19.66 18.38
CA GLY A 168 17.25 -20.67 17.29
C GLY A 168 17.85 -22.04 17.62
N LYS A 169 17.63 -22.59 18.82
CA LYS A 169 17.89 -23.99 19.15
C LYS A 169 16.75 -24.53 20.00
N MET A 170 15.74 -25.13 19.36
CA MET A 170 14.83 -26.04 20.06
C MET A 170 14.88 -27.42 19.42
N LYS A 171 15.61 -28.33 20.08
CA LYS A 171 15.23 -29.75 20.11
C LYS A 171 14.09 -29.87 21.13
N CYS A 172 13.00 -30.52 20.74
CA CYS A 172 11.85 -30.83 21.60
C CYS A 172 12.28 -31.60 22.87
N SER A 173 12.41 -30.93 24.01
CA SER A 173 11.97 -31.44 25.32
C SER A 173 12.15 -30.36 26.40
N VAL A 174 11.18 -30.27 27.32
CA VAL A 174 11.14 -29.26 28.40
C VAL A 174 12.27 -29.47 29.43
N GLN A 175 12.91 -30.64 29.46
CA GLN A 175 14.00 -30.97 30.38
C GLN A 175 15.37 -30.37 29.95
N SER A 176 15.58 -30.09 28.65
CA SER A 176 16.85 -29.52 28.15
C SER A 176 16.96 -28.00 28.28
N LEU A 177 15.91 -27.32 28.76
CA LEU A 177 15.87 -25.87 28.97
C LEU A 177 16.81 -25.38 30.08
N LEU A 178 17.26 -26.26 30.97
CA LEU A 178 18.15 -25.93 32.09
C LEU A 178 19.63 -26.27 31.84
N GLU A 179 19.96 -26.97 30.75
CA GLU A 179 21.32 -27.45 30.47
C GLU A 179 21.92 -26.93 29.14
N ALA A 180 21.23 -26.03 28.44
CA ALA A 180 21.75 -25.37 27.23
C ALA A 180 22.81 -24.29 27.58
N SER A 181 23.91 -24.75 28.17
CA SER A 181 25.17 -24.05 28.24
C SER A 181 25.75 -23.86 26.83
N SER A 182 26.11 -22.61 26.52
CA SER A 182 27.24 -22.23 25.65
C SER A 182 27.46 -23.04 24.37
N SER A 183 26.70 -22.75 23.32
CA SER A 183 27.24 -22.83 21.96
C SER A 183 26.68 -21.67 21.12
N GLU A 184 27.19 -20.49 21.45
CA GLU A 184 26.99 -19.23 20.72
C GLU A 184 27.85 -19.26 19.47
N ASP A 185 27.23 -19.40 18.29
CA ASP A 185 27.94 -19.21 17.03
C ASP A 185 27.94 -17.70 16.71
N PRO A 186 29.10 -17.00 16.82
CA PRO A 186 29.18 -15.57 16.56
C PRO A 186 28.93 -15.20 15.09
N SER A 187 28.84 -16.18 14.18
CA SER A 187 28.64 -15.97 12.74
C SER A 187 27.17 -15.89 12.28
N CYS A 188 26.22 -15.89 13.23
CA CYS A 188 24.79 -15.80 12.97
C CYS A 188 24.27 -14.35 12.93
N PHE A 189 23.69 -13.92 11.80
CA PHE A 189 23.25 -12.53 11.54
C PHE A 189 21.72 -12.37 11.40
N TYR A 190 20.93 -13.41 11.68
CA TYR A 190 19.46 -13.30 11.72
C TYR A 190 18.96 -13.24 13.17
N TYR A 191 17.95 -12.40 13.42
CA TYR A 191 17.38 -12.21 14.76
C TYR A 191 16.05 -11.45 14.70
N ALA A 192 15.36 -11.34 15.84
CA ALA A 192 14.16 -10.53 15.97
C ALA A 192 14.30 -9.50 17.09
N TYR A 193 13.60 -8.37 16.95
CA TYR A 193 13.62 -7.25 17.89
C TYR A 193 12.22 -6.60 17.97
N LYS A 194 11.79 -6.22 19.18
CA LYS A 194 10.48 -5.59 19.43
C LYS A 194 10.60 -4.06 19.45
N PRO A 195 10.20 -3.33 18.38
CA PRO A 195 10.28 -1.88 18.34
C PRO A 195 9.19 -1.16 19.15
N ALA A 196 8.03 -1.81 19.32
CA ALA A 196 6.86 -1.28 20.01
C ALA A 196 5.95 -2.45 20.43
N ASP A 197 4.96 -2.17 21.27
CA ASP A 197 3.93 -3.15 21.60
C ASP A 197 3.21 -3.63 20.34
N ASP A 198 2.90 -4.93 20.29
CA ASP A 198 2.26 -5.60 19.15
C ASP A 198 3.03 -5.52 17.81
N TRP A 199 4.32 -5.16 17.84
CA TRP A 199 5.20 -5.17 16.67
C TRP A 199 6.47 -5.95 16.89
N LEU A 200 6.91 -6.67 15.86
CA LEU A 200 8.19 -7.34 15.80
C LEU A 200 8.90 -7.00 14.48
N VAL A 201 10.19 -6.69 14.57
CA VAL A 201 11.10 -6.57 13.42
C VAL A 201 11.92 -7.85 13.36
N VAL A 202 11.89 -8.52 12.23
CA VAL A 202 12.65 -9.73 11.92
C VAL A 202 13.73 -9.35 10.91
N VAL A 203 14.98 -9.61 11.26
CA VAL A 203 16.14 -9.43 10.39
C VAL A 203 16.55 -10.79 9.87
N LEU A 204 16.52 -10.95 8.55
CA LEU A 204 17.00 -12.15 7.88
C LEU A 204 18.47 -12.01 7.48
N ASP A 205 19.15 -13.14 7.45
CA ASP A 205 20.43 -13.33 6.80
C ASP A 205 20.20 -14.03 5.46
N PRO A 206 20.11 -13.27 4.35
CA PRO A 206 19.85 -13.84 3.03
C PRO A 206 21.10 -14.50 2.41
N TYR A 207 22.21 -14.59 3.14
CA TYR A 207 23.47 -15.19 2.71
C TYR A 207 23.87 -16.40 3.55
N ASP A 208 22.95 -16.92 4.39
CA ASP A 208 23.14 -18.14 5.17
C ASP A 208 23.42 -19.35 4.25
N VAL A 209 22.75 -19.40 3.09
CA VAL A 209 23.13 -20.29 1.98
C VAL A 209 23.55 -19.43 0.81
N SER A 210 24.85 -19.32 0.55
CA SER A 210 25.36 -18.51 -0.57
C SER A 210 26.78 -18.90 -0.95
N VAL A 211 27.21 -18.51 -2.16
CA VAL A 211 28.60 -18.68 -2.61
C VAL A 211 29.59 -17.96 -1.67
N MET A 212 29.14 -16.90 -1.01
CA MET A 212 29.93 -16.05 -0.11
C MET A 212 29.68 -16.36 1.36
N ARG A 213 29.11 -17.52 1.72
CA ARG A 213 28.70 -17.80 3.10
C ARG A 213 29.81 -17.51 4.11
N GLN A 214 31.04 -17.93 3.86
CA GLN A 214 32.14 -17.70 4.81
C GLN A 214 32.61 -16.23 4.86
N GLY A 215 32.31 -15.46 3.82
CA GLY A 215 32.78 -14.11 3.60
C GLY A 215 34.29 -14.04 3.36
N GLY A 216 34.79 -12.81 3.26
CA GLY A 216 36.19 -12.54 2.97
C GLY A 216 36.60 -13.01 1.59
N GLY A 217 35.71 -12.94 0.60
CA GLY A 217 36.01 -13.34 -0.77
C GLY A 217 35.01 -12.83 -1.81
N ARG A 218 35.50 -12.43 -2.99
CA ARG A 218 34.70 -12.00 -4.14
C ARG A 218 34.75 -13.00 -5.28
N HIS A 219 33.58 -13.45 -5.72
CA HIS A 219 33.43 -14.30 -6.91
C HIS A 219 34.06 -13.64 -8.16
N GLY A 220 34.65 -14.44 -9.06
CA GLY A 220 35.29 -13.95 -10.28
C GLY A 220 36.67 -13.30 -10.13
N TYR A 221 37.19 -13.08 -8.91
CA TYR A 221 38.52 -12.49 -8.67
C TYR A 221 39.45 -13.40 -7.86
N GLU A 222 38.96 -14.02 -6.80
CA GLU A 222 39.77 -14.89 -5.89
C GLU A 222 39.54 -16.38 -6.18
N LEU A 223 39.31 -16.72 -7.46
CA LEU A 223 39.05 -18.09 -7.87
C LEU A 223 40.25 -19.01 -7.65
N PHE A 224 39.91 -20.18 -7.13
CA PHE A 224 40.68 -21.43 -7.09
C PHE A 224 41.58 -21.64 -5.88
N LYS A 225 41.09 -22.57 -5.05
CA LYS A 225 41.75 -23.31 -3.96
C LYS A 225 42.33 -22.40 -2.88
N ASP A 226 41.65 -22.39 -1.73
CA ASP A 226 42.09 -21.83 -0.44
C ASP A 226 41.61 -20.39 -0.10
N ALA A 227 40.78 -19.74 -0.93
CA ALA A 227 40.32 -18.36 -0.73
C ALA A 227 38.84 -18.17 -0.30
N GLY A 228 38.24 -19.14 0.41
CA GLY A 228 37.08 -18.87 1.28
C GLY A 228 35.69 -18.70 0.64
N LEU A 229 35.45 -19.18 -0.59
CA LEU A 229 34.07 -19.36 -1.08
C LEU A 229 33.49 -20.66 -0.51
N ASP A 230 32.18 -20.66 -0.27
CA ASP A 230 31.47 -21.82 0.29
C ASP A 230 31.18 -22.85 -0.80
N PRO A 231 31.77 -24.07 -0.75
CA PRO A 231 31.62 -25.06 -1.81
C PRO A 231 30.16 -25.48 -2.03
N ASP A 232 29.40 -25.65 -0.94
CA ASP A 232 28.00 -26.06 -1.02
C ASP A 232 27.14 -24.98 -1.69
N GLY A 233 27.34 -23.71 -1.30
CA GLY A 233 26.68 -22.58 -1.95
C GLY A 233 27.08 -22.40 -3.42
N TYR A 234 28.35 -22.66 -3.75
CA TYR A 234 28.84 -22.64 -5.13
C TYR A 234 28.16 -23.72 -5.98
N ASP A 235 28.21 -24.97 -5.53
CA ASP A 235 27.66 -26.12 -6.27
C ASP A 235 26.14 -25.98 -6.45
N LEU A 236 25.43 -25.49 -5.43
CA LEU A 236 24.00 -25.21 -5.53
C LEU A 236 23.69 -24.15 -6.57
N CYS A 237 24.41 -23.02 -6.57
CA CYS A 237 24.20 -21.96 -7.56
C CYS A 237 24.57 -22.42 -8.98
N GLN A 238 25.71 -23.11 -9.11
CA GLN A 238 26.23 -23.58 -10.40
C GLN A 238 25.34 -24.66 -11.02
N SER A 239 24.70 -25.51 -10.22
CA SER A 239 23.77 -26.53 -10.72
C SER A 239 22.51 -25.96 -11.37
N HIS A 240 22.14 -24.71 -11.05
CA HIS A 240 20.99 -24.01 -11.60
C HIS A 240 21.35 -22.91 -12.61
N ASN A 241 22.59 -22.41 -12.58
CA ASN A 241 23.07 -21.42 -13.54
C ASN A 241 23.87 -22.10 -14.67
N PRO A 242 23.44 -22.02 -15.95
CA PRO A 242 24.16 -22.64 -17.05
C PRO A 242 25.48 -21.94 -17.39
N ASN A 243 25.70 -20.74 -16.85
CA ASN A 243 26.94 -19.98 -17.04
C ASN A 243 27.96 -20.39 -15.97
N ASP A 244 29.26 -20.30 -16.30
CA ASP A 244 30.33 -20.49 -15.34
C ASP A 244 30.33 -19.35 -14.30
N ILE A 245 29.80 -19.62 -13.11
CA ILE A 245 29.69 -18.63 -12.03
C ILE A 245 31.03 -18.36 -11.35
N GLY A 246 32.03 -19.20 -11.64
CA GLY A 246 33.38 -19.02 -11.20
C GLY A 246 34.01 -17.82 -11.90
N SER A 247 33.93 -17.75 -13.23
CA SER A 247 34.62 -16.72 -14.03
C SER A 247 33.90 -15.35 -14.09
N LYS A 248 34.52 -14.35 -14.76
CA LYS A 248 33.95 -13.00 -14.95
C LYS A 248 32.98 -12.94 -16.15
N THR A 249 32.06 -13.89 -16.25
CA THR A 249 31.07 -13.93 -17.33
C THR A 249 29.77 -13.24 -16.92
N ASP A 250 28.87 -12.97 -17.88
CA ASP A 250 27.52 -12.51 -17.57
C ASP A 250 26.70 -13.67 -16.99
N PHE A 251 26.57 -13.72 -15.66
CA PHE A 251 25.84 -14.78 -14.97
C PHE A 251 24.35 -14.83 -15.31
N PHE A 252 23.80 -13.78 -15.93
CA PHE A 252 22.39 -13.71 -16.30
C PHE A 252 22.13 -14.10 -17.76
N ALA A 253 23.17 -14.41 -18.54
CA ALA A 253 23.02 -14.77 -19.94
C ALA A 253 22.13 -16.02 -20.08
N GLY A 254 21.11 -15.94 -20.92
CA GLY A 254 20.16 -17.03 -21.14
C GLY A 254 19.14 -17.28 -20.01
N LEU A 255 19.27 -16.62 -18.85
CA LEU A 255 18.31 -16.72 -17.76
C LEU A 255 17.16 -15.71 -17.92
N SER A 256 15.95 -16.11 -17.54
CA SER A 256 14.76 -15.26 -17.60
C SER A 256 13.77 -15.60 -16.49
N GLY A 257 12.90 -14.64 -16.15
CA GLY A 257 11.95 -14.80 -15.04
C GLY A 257 12.65 -15.16 -13.74
N VAL A 258 11.99 -15.97 -12.91
CA VAL A 258 12.48 -16.39 -11.59
C VAL A 258 13.81 -17.14 -11.63
N GLU A 259 14.18 -17.78 -12.74
CA GLU A 259 15.47 -18.48 -12.89
C GLU A 259 16.66 -17.52 -12.87
N SER A 260 16.43 -16.24 -13.17
CA SER A 260 17.47 -15.19 -13.06
C SER A 260 17.96 -14.97 -11.63
N ARG A 261 17.29 -15.55 -10.62
CA ARG A 261 17.69 -15.49 -9.21
C ARG A 261 18.99 -16.25 -8.92
N TRP A 262 19.33 -17.24 -9.75
CA TRP A 262 20.50 -18.10 -9.58
C TRP A 262 21.79 -17.39 -9.98
N ALA A 263 22.13 -16.31 -9.28
CA ALA A 263 23.37 -15.57 -9.45
C ALA A 263 24.24 -15.68 -8.20
N PRO A 264 25.58 -15.71 -8.35
CA PRO A 264 26.51 -15.85 -7.21
C PRO A 264 26.51 -14.64 -6.28
N VAL A 265 25.89 -13.52 -6.68
CA VAL A 265 25.70 -12.29 -5.89
C VAL A 265 24.48 -12.35 -4.96
N ASN A 266 23.61 -13.36 -5.13
CA ASN A 266 22.44 -13.61 -4.31
C ASN A 266 22.75 -14.69 -3.27
N GLY A 267 21.72 -15.14 -2.56
CA GLY A 267 21.79 -16.24 -1.61
C GLY A 267 20.38 -16.71 -1.25
N GLY A 268 20.32 -17.58 -0.26
CA GLY A 268 19.11 -18.15 0.31
C GLY A 268 19.17 -18.19 1.83
N VAL A 269 18.01 -18.48 2.41
CA VAL A 269 17.81 -18.70 3.84
C VAL A 269 18.00 -20.18 4.13
N GLY A 270 18.90 -20.55 5.05
CA GLY A 270 19.13 -21.95 5.39
C GLY A 270 17.97 -22.58 6.15
N ARG A 271 17.93 -23.92 6.18
CA ARG A 271 16.83 -24.68 6.80
C ARG A 271 16.59 -24.29 8.26
N GLU A 272 17.64 -24.11 9.06
CA GLU A 272 17.53 -23.73 10.46
C GLU A 272 16.94 -22.32 10.63
N GLN A 273 17.37 -21.36 9.81
CA GLN A 273 16.83 -20.01 9.80
C GLN A 273 15.37 -19.99 9.32
N LEU A 274 15.01 -20.80 8.33
CA LEU A 274 13.64 -20.91 7.84
C LEU A 274 12.70 -21.52 8.90
N GLU A 275 13.13 -22.58 9.57
CA GLU A 275 12.38 -23.20 10.68
C GLU A 275 12.21 -22.22 11.84
N TRP A 276 13.27 -21.48 12.19
CA TRP A 276 13.20 -20.40 13.17
C TRP A 276 12.21 -19.30 12.76
N LEU A 277 12.26 -18.82 11.51
CA LEU A 277 11.34 -17.81 10.99
C LEU A 277 9.89 -18.28 11.11
N ARG A 278 9.60 -19.52 10.72
CA ARG A 278 8.26 -20.11 10.84
C ARG A 278 7.77 -20.12 12.29
N GLY A 279 8.62 -20.51 13.25
CA GLY A 279 8.29 -20.48 14.67
C GLY A 279 8.00 -19.07 15.20
N VAL A 280 8.79 -18.07 14.77
CA VAL A 280 8.56 -16.65 15.09
C VAL A 280 7.22 -16.18 14.53
N LEU A 281 6.97 -16.39 13.24
CA LEU A 281 5.74 -15.94 12.58
C LEU A 281 4.49 -16.62 13.15
N GLN A 282 4.57 -17.91 13.46
CA GLN A 282 3.50 -18.66 14.13
C GLN A 282 3.15 -18.04 15.49
N THR A 283 4.18 -17.75 16.30
CA THR A 283 3.99 -17.13 17.62
C THR A 283 3.38 -15.74 17.49
N CYS A 284 3.88 -14.91 16.56
CA CYS A 284 3.33 -13.58 16.29
C CYS A 284 1.87 -13.65 15.83
N HIS A 285 1.54 -14.61 14.95
CA HIS A 285 0.18 -14.80 14.46
C HIS A 285 -0.78 -15.18 15.61
N GLN A 286 -0.40 -16.13 16.48
CA GLN A 286 -1.19 -16.52 17.64
C GLN A 286 -1.42 -15.36 18.63
N ARG A 287 -0.42 -14.49 18.78
CA ARG A 287 -0.47 -13.32 19.69
C ARG A 287 -1.05 -12.06 19.05
N GLY A 288 -1.38 -12.08 17.75
CA GLY A 288 -1.83 -10.89 17.02
C GLY A 288 -0.75 -9.82 16.80
N THR A 289 0.53 -10.16 17.00
CA THR A 289 1.69 -9.27 16.78
C THR A 289 1.93 -9.08 15.29
N SER A 290 2.14 -7.83 14.85
CA SER A 290 2.46 -7.49 13.46
C SER A 290 3.97 -7.57 13.20
N VAL A 291 4.37 -8.07 12.03
CA VAL A 291 5.78 -8.31 11.70
C VAL A 291 6.25 -7.41 10.56
N ILE A 292 7.45 -6.83 10.73
CA ILE A 292 8.25 -6.21 9.66
C ILE A 292 9.44 -7.12 9.40
N ILE A 293 9.63 -7.56 8.16
CA ILE A 293 10.79 -8.36 7.75
C ILE A 293 11.78 -7.46 7.02
N LEU A 294 13.05 -7.54 7.40
CA LEU A 294 14.17 -6.86 6.77
C LEU A 294 15.08 -7.92 6.15
N SER A 295 15.47 -7.73 4.89
CA SER A 295 16.36 -8.63 4.14
C SER A 295 17.16 -7.82 3.15
N HIS A 296 18.47 -8.03 2.98
CA HIS A 296 19.22 -7.36 1.92
C HIS A 296 18.71 -7.78 0.52
N VAL A 297 18.61 -9.09 0.29
CA VAL A 297 18.12 -9.71 -0.96
C VAL A 297 16.58 -9.70 -0.99
N ILE A 298 16.01 -9.51 -2.19
CA ILE A 298 14.57 -9.32 -2.40
C ILE A 298 13.81 -10.64 -2.22
N LEU A 299 12.67 -10.60 -1.53
CA LEU A 299 11.86 -11.80 -1.22
C LEU A 299 10.72 -12.06 -2.21
N HIS A 300 10.28 -11.07 -2.98
CA HIS A 300 9.12 -11.21 -3.88
C HIS A 300 9.47 -10.93 -5.35
N PRO A 301 9.08 -11.79 -6.31
CA PRO A 301 9.38 -11.61 -7.73
C PRO A 301 8.94 -10.25 -8.29
N ASP A 302 7.74 -9.81 -7.92
CA ASP A 302 7.17 -8.53 -8.39
C ASP A 302 7.77 -7.29 -7.71
N ALA A 303 8.53 -7.47 -6.64
CA ALA A 303 9.33 -6.41 -6.02
C ALA A 303 10.72 -6.27 -6.70
N THR A 304 11.01 -7.07 -7.73
CA THR A 304 12.22 -6.89 -8.54
C THR A 304 12.01 -5.92 -9.69
N ARG A 305 13.08 -5.24 -10.12
CA ARG A 305 13.01 -4.27 -11.22
C ARG A 305 12.49 -4.95 -12.50
N HIS A 306 11.40 -4.42 -13.05
CA HIS A 306 10.73 -4.98 -14.23
C HIS A 306 10.40 -6.48 -14.10
N ARG A 307 10.25 -7.00 -12.88
CA ARG A 307 10.01 -8.43 -12.60
C ARG A 307 11.10 -9.36 -13.16
N ASN A 308 12.33 -8.85 -13.33
CA ASN A 308 13.42 -9.62 -13.93
C ASN A 308 14.04 -10.66 -12.97
N CYS A 309 13.69 -10.62 -11.68
CA CYS A 309 14.13 -11.54 -10.63
C CYS A 309 15.66 -11.68 -10.45
N ARG A 310 16.47 -10.76 -10.98
CA ARG A 310 17.94 -10.86 -10.91
C ARG A 310 18.52 -10.71 -9.50
N GLY A 311 17.79 -10.03 -8.60
CA GLY A 311 18.15 -9.88 -7.19
C GLY A 311 17.19 -10.58 -6.23
N LEU A 312 16.48 -11.60 -6.72
CA LEU A 312 15.54 -12.41 -5.94
C LEU A 312 16.30 -13.46 -5.11
N LEU A 313 15.81 -13.76 -3.91
CA LEU A 313 16.33 -14.80 -3.03
C LEU A 313 16.21 -16.18 -3.70
N TRP A 314 17.18 -17.08 -3.50
CA TRP A 314 17.21 -18.41 -4.12
C TRP A 314 15.98 -19.26 -3.78
N ASN A 315 15.65 -19.36 -2.50
CA ASN A 315 14.48 -20.05 -1.96
C ASN A 315 13.39 -19.06 -1.51
N TYR A 316 13.14 -18.03 -2.33
CA TYR A 316 12.13 -17.01 -2.05
C TYR A 316 10.74 -17.61 -1.80
N ASP A 317 10.41 -18.69 -2.50
CA ASP A 317 9.15 -19.41 -2.43
C ASP A 317 8.91 -20.03 -1.06
N GLU A 318 9.93 -20.66 -0.46
CA GLU A 318 9.85 -21.21 0.89
C GLU A 318 9.64 -20.11 1.95
N VAL A 319 10.32 -18.97 1.79
CA VAL A 319 10.19 -17.81 2.69
C VAL A 319 8.81 -17.16 2.55
N LEU A 320 8.31 -16.98 1.32
CA LEU A 320 6.97 -16.47 1.07
C LEU A 320 5.91 -17.44 1.61
N GLN A 321 6.10 -18.75 1.45
CA GLN A 321 5.20 -19.75 2.02
C GLN A 321 5.12 -19.62 3.55
N ALA A 322 6.25 -19.45 4.24
CA ALA A 322 6.27 -19.18 5.68
C ALA A 322 5.53 -17.89 6.07
N ILE A 323 5.66 -16.82 5.27
CA ILE A 323 4.95 -15.56 5.46
C ILE A 323 3.44 -15.72 5.28
N TYR A 324 3.00 -16.50 4.29
CA TYR A 324 1.59 -16.68 3.96
C TYR A 324 0.87 -17.63 4.90
N GLU A 325 1.57 -18.65 5.41
CA GLU A 325 1.01 -19.60 6.37
C GLU A 325 0.64 -18.93 7.71
N PHE A 326 1.34 -17.87 8.08
CA PHE A 326 1.10 -17.11 9.32
C PHE A 326 0.85 -15.62 9.00
N PRO A 327 -0.40 -15.21 8.73
CA PRO A 327 -0.76 -13.85 8.31
C PRO A 327 -0.54 -12.77 9.38
N CYS A 328 0.72 -12.46 9.69
CA CYS A 328 1.13 -11.45 10.67
C CYS A 328 2.13 -10.43 10.09
N THR A 329 2.84 -10.78 9.02
CA THR A 329 3.73 -9.88 8.27
C THR A 329 2.97 -8.77 7.56
N ARG A 330 3.45 -7.53 7.70
CA ARG A 330 2.85 -6.33 7.11
C ARG A 330 3.76 -5.65 6.10
N LEU A 331 5.06 -5.70 6.33
CA LEU A 331 6.05 -5.00 5.53
C LEU A 331 7.30 -5.86 5.39
N VAL A 332 7.80 -5.95 4.17
CA VAL A 332 9.11 -6.48 3.80
C VAL A 332 9.91 -5.32 3.21
N VAL A 333 11.11 -5.06 3.74
CA VAL A 333 12.01 -4.01 3.21
C VAL A 333 13.33 -4.62 2.77
N CYS A 334 13.73 -4.33 1.52
CA CYS A 334 14.93 -4.86 0.89
C CYS A 334 15.80 -3.82 0.19
N GLY A 335 17.05 -4.20 -0.12
CA GLY A 335 18.03 -3.40 -0.87
C GLY A 335 18.50 -4.10 -2.15
N HIS A 336 19.82 -4.20 -2.32
CA HIS A 336 20.56 -5.06 -3.26
C HIS A 336 20.57 -4.62 -4.73
N ILE A 337 19.42 -4.31 -5.33
CA ILE A 337 19.36 -4.01 -6.78
C ILE A 337 19.41 -2.52 -7.12
N HIS A 338 19.51 -1.63 -6.13
CA HIS A 338 19.66 -0.17 -6.31
C HIS A 338 18.50 0.51 -7.07
N ASN A 339 17.29 -0.06 -7.03
CA ASN A 339 16.11 0.51 -7.68
C ASN A 339 14.94 0.51 -6.72
N GLU A 340 14.24 1.65 -6.66
CA GLU A 340 13.00 1.74 -5.91
C GLU A 340 11.91 0.91 -6.60
N VAL A 341 11.39 -0.10 -5.90
CA VAL A 341 10.28 -0.92 -6.35
C VAL A 341 9.33 -1.14 -5.18
N TYR A 342 8.04 -0.92 -5.43
CA TYR A 342 6.99 -1.19 -4.47
C TYR A 342 5.99 -2.19 -5.05
N HIS A 343 5.62 -3.18 -4.25
CA HIS A 343 4.60 -4.17 -4.59
C HIS A 343 3.73 -4.46 -3.36
N LEU A 344 2.41 -4.47 -3.54
CA LEU A 344 1.47 -5.00 -2.54
C LEU A 344 1.01 -6.36 -3.06
N ASP A 345 1.30 -7.43 -2.31
CA ASP A 345 0.91 -8.77 -2.71
C ASP A 345 -0.56 -9.10 -2.37
N ASP A 346 -1.04 -10.22 -2.89
CA ASP A 346 -2.44 -10.67 -2.73
C ASP A 346 -2.78 -11.04 -1.27
N HIS A 347 -1.77 -11.24 -0.42
CA HIS A 347 -1.91 -11.52 1.00
C HIS A 347 -1.90 -10.24 1.85
N GLY A 348 -1.75 -9.07 1.22
CA GLY A 348 -1.75 -7.77 1.86
C GLY A 348 -0.42 -7.39 2.51
N VAL A 349 0.68 -8.00 2.09
CA VAL A 349 2.04 -7.65 2.53
C VAL A 349 2.63 -6.61 1.59
N HIS A 350 3.15 -5.53 2.17
CA HIS A 350 3.89 -4.51 1.42
C HIS A 350 5.34 -4.97 1.22
N HIS A 351 5.81 -5.00 -0.01
CA HIS A 351 7.20 -5.25 -0.37
C HIS A 351 7.81 -3.96 -0.91
N LEU A 352 8.89 -3.50 -0.29
CA LEU A 352 9.60 -2.27 -0.65
C LEU A 352 11.08 -2.56 -0.86
N THR A 353 11.57 -2.35 -2.07
CA THR A 353 12.99 -2.39 -2.41
C THR A 353 13.52 -0.98 -2.55
N LEU A 354 14.65 -0.67 -1.92
CA LEU A 354 15.19 0.68 -1.83
C LEU A 354 16.17 1.02 -2.98
N PRO A 355 16.23 2.31 -3.37
CA PRO A 355 17.31 2.81 -4.21
C PRO A 355 18.62 2.89 -3.41
N SER A 356 19.74 2.98 -4.14
CA SER A 356 21.08 3.05 -3.56
C SER A 356 21.64 4.48 -3.58
N PRO A 357 22.22 4.98 -2.48
CA PRO A 357 23.00 6.20 -2.43
C PRO A 357 24.17 6.24 -3.43
N LEU A 358 24.68 5.08 -3.86
CA LEU A 358 25.74 4.97 -4.85
C LEU A 358 25.29 5.43 -6.24
N GLU A 359 24.04 5.15 -6.61
CA GLU A 359 23.49 5.42 -7.95
C GLU A 359 22.59 6.66 -7.99
N SER A 360 22.43 7.34 -6.86
CA SER A 360 21.46 8.41 -6.70
C SER A 360 22.09 9.78 -6.59
N THR A 361 21.28 10.81 -6.87
CA THR A 361 21.68 12.18 -6.57
C THR A 361 21.62 12.42 -5.06
N PRO A 362 22.32 13.46 -4.54
CA PRO A 362 22.29 13.81 -3.12
C PRO A 362 20.89 14.03 -2.53
N ASP A 363 19.90 14.20 -3.41
CA ASP A 363 18.53 14.55 -3.07
C ASP A 363 17.56 13.34 -3.05
N GLN A 364 18.02 12.07 -3.13
CA GLN A 364 17.12 10.97 -3.55
C GLN A 364 17.17 9.64 -2.75
N CYS A 365 17.79 9.53 -1.57
CA CYS A 365 18.23 8.18 -1.13
C CYS A 365 18.06 7.70 0.30
N ALA A 366 17.30 8.40 1.14
CA ALA A 366 16.96 7.87 2.46
C ALA A 366 15.47 7.98 2.70
N ILE A 367 14.90 6.87 3.18
CA ILE A 367 13.47 6.77 3.44
C ILE A 367 13.22 6.87 4.93
N THR A 368 12.12 7.53 5.30
CA THR A 368 11.54 7.44 6.63
C THR A 368 10.25 6.62 6.54
N ALA A 369 10.17 5.54 7.30
CA ALA A 369 8.97 4.72 7.44
C ALA A 369 8.22 5.12 8.72
N GLU A 370 6.97 5.53 8.56
CA GLU A 370 6.06 5.82 9.67
C GLU A 370 5.00 4.72 9.77
N ILE A 371 4.96 4.05 10.92
CA ILE A 371 3.93 3.08 11.24
C ILE A 371 2.81 3.81 11.98
N VAL A 372 1.63 3.87 11.39
CA VAL A 372 0.49 4.62 11.95
C VAL A 372 -0.62 3.71 12.47
N ASN A 373 -1.21 4.09 13.60
CA ASN A 373 -2.40 3.43 14.11
C ASN A 373 -3.63 3.95 13.35
N TYR A 374 -4.08 3.15 12.38
CA TYR A 374 -5.22 3.49 11.56
C TYR A 374 -6.56 3.45 12.32
N LEU A 375 -6.63 2.86 13.53
CA LEU A 375 -7.87 2.80 14.30
C LEU A 375 -8.20 4.11 15.03
N GLU A 376 -7.21 4.90 15.45
CA GLU A 376 -7.48 6.26 15.94
C GLU A 376 -7.80 7.21 14.78
N SER A 377 -7.18 7.00 13.60
CA SER A 377 -7.54 7.73 12.39
C SER A 377 -8.93 7.34 11.88
N LEU A 378 -9.34 6.07 11.99
CA LEU A 378 -10.70 5.61 11.67
C LEU A 378 -11.71 5.88 12.79
N SER A 379 -11.31 6.07 14.04
CA SER A 379 -12.20 6.52 15.13
C SER A 379 -12.52 8.00 14.97
N SER A 380 -11.49 8.82 14.73
CA SER A 380 -11.65 10.24 14.36
C SER A 380 -12.30 10.42 12.99
N GLN A 381 -12.05 9.53 12.02
CA GLN A 381 -12.77 9.54 10.73
C GLN A 381 -14.13 8.86 10.77
N ASN A 382 -14.43 7.88 11.62
CA ASN A 382 -15.81 7.36 11.75
C ASN A 382 -16.71 8.42 12.35
N GLY A 383 -16.20 9.29 13.22
CA GLY A 383 -16.90 10.49 13.64
C GLY A 383 -17.11 11.52 12.51
N SER A 384 -16.23 11.57 11.50
CA SER A 384 -16.36 12.47 10.33
C SER A 384 -17.24 11.89 9.25
N TYR A 385 -17.01 10.64 8.84
CA TYR A 385 -17.78 9.94 7.82
C TYR A 385 -19.21 9.66 8.26
N THR A 386 -19.48 9.28 9.51
CA THR A 386 -20.89 9.18 9.95
C THR A 386 -21.58 10.53 9.87
N LYS A 387 -20.91 11.63 10.21
CA LYS A 387 -21.44 12.98 10.04
C LYS A 387 -21.60 13.38 8.57
N GLU A 388 -20.66 13.04 7.70
CA GLU A 388 -20.73 13.33 6.25
C GLU A 388 -21.80 12.49 5.56
N TYR A 389 -21.89 11.18 5.84
CA TYR A 389 -22.94 10.30 5.36
C TYR A 389 -24.31 10.71 5.92
N ALA A 390 -24.40 11.07 7.21
CA ALA A 390 -25.64 11.56 7.80
C ALA A 390 -26.04 12.91 7.21
N LEU A 391 -25.11 13.87 7.07
CA LEU A 391 -25.36 15.16 6.44
C LEU A 391 -25.81 14.98 5.00
N PHE A 392 -25.13 14.12 4.23
CA PHE A 392 -25.49 13.82 2.86
C PHE A 392 -26.87 13.17 2.76
N GLY A 393 -27.15 12.18 3.63
CA GLY A 393 -28.47 11.57 3.75
C GLY A 393 -29.56 12.58 4.10
N VAL A 394 -29.30 13.48 5.04
CA VAL A 394 -30.20 14.57 5.43
C VAL A 394 -30.43 15.53 4.25
N VAL A 395 -29.38 15.91 3.51
CA VAL A 395 -29.49 16.77 2.34
C VAL A 395 -30.34 16.10 1.25
N VAL A 396 -30.12 14.82 0.94
CA VAL A 396 -30.94 14.09 -0.05
C VAL A 396 -32.38 13.97 0.42
N PHE A 397 -32.59 13.64 1.70
CA PHE A 397 -33.93 13.52 2.29
C PHE A 397 -34.70 14.85 2.22
N LEU A 398 -34.10 15.95 2.70
CA LEU A 398 -34.70 17.28 2.67
C LEU A 398 -34.88 17.80 1.24
N SER A 399 -33.90 17.57 0.36
CA SER A 399 -34.02 17.92 -1.07
C SER A 399 -35.21 17.22 -1.73
N THR A 400 -35.47 15.97 -1.35
CA THR A 400 -36.62 15.21 -1.85
C THR A 400 -37.94 15.82 -1.39
N ILE A 401 -38.01 16.28 -0.13
CA ILE A 401 -39.19 16.94 0.44
C ILE A 401 -39.41 18.32 -0.18
N CYS A 402 -38.34 19.13 -0.28
CA CYS A 402 -38.40 20.49 -0.81
C CYS A 402 -38.52 20.55 -2.35
N GLY A 403 -38.46 19.42 -3.04
CA GLY A 403 -38.59 19.36 -4.50
C GLY A 403 -37.35 19.85 -5.27
N VAL A 404 -36.19 19.90 -4.62
CA VAL A 404 -34.90 20.22 -5.26
C VAL A 404 -34.55 19.10 -6.25
N PRO A 405 -33.98 19.42 -7.44
CA PRO A 405 -33.51 18.40 -8.37
C PRO A 405 -32.51 17.44 -7.70
N ILE A 406 -32.89 16.18 -7.55
CA ILE A 406 -32.08 15.16 -6.86
C ILE A 406 -30.95 14.63 -7.74
N THR A 407 -31.12 14.63 -9.06
CA THR A 407 -30.14 14.07 -10.00
C THR A 407 -28.74 14.67 -9.84
N PRO A 408 -28.54 16.00 -9.79
CA PRO A 408 -27.22 16.58 -9.52
C PRO A 408 -26.64 16.17 -8.17
N VAL A 409 -27.49 16.02 -7.14
CA VAL A 409 -27.08 15.60 -5.79
C VAL A 409 -26.58 14.16 -5.81
N GLU A 410 -27.28 13.24 -6.49
CA GLU A 410 -26.86 11.83 -6.62
C GLU A 410 -25.59 11.65 -7.46
N VAL A 411 -25.44 12.41 -8.56
CA VAL A 411 -24.20 12.41 -9.36
C VAL A 411 -23.02 12.92 -8.53
N THR A 412 -23.21 14.03 -7.79
CA THR A 412 -22.19 14.57 -6.88
C THR A 412 -21.83 13.56 -5.79
N ALA A 413 -22.83 12.85 -5.25
CA ALA A 413 -22.63 11.75 -4.31
C ALA A 413 -21.72 10.66 -4.89
N GLY A 414 -22.03 10.19 -6.11
CA GLY A 414 -21.24 9.17 -6.78
C GLY A 414 -19.82 9.64 -7.08
N PHE A 415 -19.64 10.92 -7.37
CA PHE A 415 -18.32 11.51 -7.60
C PHE A 415 -17.45 11.50 -6.33
N VAL A 416 -18.03 11.93 -5.19
CA VAL A 416 -17.35 12.10 -3.91
C VAL A 416 -17.23 10.78 -3.13
N LEU A 417 -18.34 10.09 -2.91
CA LEU A 417 -18.45 8.90 -2.05
C LEU A 417 -18.35 7.57 -2.82
N LYS A 418 -18.21 7.62 -4.15
CA LYS A 418 -18.19 6.44 -5.04
C LYS A 418 -19.46 5.58 -4.86
N TRP A 419 -19.35 4.27 -5.03
CA TRP A 419 -20.46 3.33 -4.85
C TRP A 419 -21.09 3.34 -3.45
N ARG A 420 -20.38 3.83 -2.42
CA ARG A 420 -20.93 3.98 -1.07
C ARG A 420 -22.06 5.00 -1.03
N ALA A 421 -22.12 5.94 -1.99
CA ALA A 421 -23.24 6.86 -2.15
C ALA A 421 -24.59 6.14 -2.25
N LEU A 422 -24.63 4.95 -2.87
CA LEU A 422 -25.86 4.19 -3.05
C LEU A 422 -26.48 3.77 -1.70
N LEU A 423 -25.63 3.45 -0.71
CA LEU A 423 -26.07 3.04 0.63
C LEU A 423 -26.76 4.18 1.41
N VAL A 424 -26.56 5.43 1.00
CA VAL A 424 -27.08 6.62 1.68
C VAL A 424 -28.15 7.31 0.84
N ALA A 425 -27.86 7.57 -0.44
CA ALA A 425 -28.74 8.33 -1.33
C ALA A 425 -30.07 7.60 -1.60
N PHE A 426 -30.03 6.29 -1.87
CA PHE A 426 -31.23 5.52 -2.18
C PHE A 426 -32.20 5.42 -0.99
N PRO A 427 -31.76 5.04 0.22
CA PRO A 427 -32.64 5.03 1.38
C PRO A 427 -33.17 6.42 1.73
N ALA A 428 -32.32 7.45 1.71
CA ALA A 428 -32.73 8.83 2.02
C ALA A 428 -33.76 9.38 1.03
N LYS A 429 -33.57 9.16 -0.26
CA LYS A 429 -34.51 9.56 -1.34
C LYS A 429 -35.85 8.82 -1.23
N THR A 430 -35.80 7.53 -0.91
CA THR A 430 -37.02 6.72 -0.73
C THR A 430 -37.78 7.19 0.50
N ALA A 431 -37.09 7.37 1.63
CA ALA A 431 -37.67 7.92 2.86
C ALA A 431 -38.24 9.32 2.66
N GLY A 432 -37.52 10.21 1.97
CA GLY A 432 -37.98 11.55 1.65
C GLY A 432 -39.21 11.54 0.74
N SER A 433 -39.29 10.60 -0.19
CA SER A 433 -40.47 10.46 -1.07
C SER A 433 -41.69 9.99 -0.31
N VAL A 434 -41.52 9.04 0.61
CA VAL A 434 -42.59 8.59 1.51
C VAL A 434 -43.02 9.71 2.45
N ALA A 435 -42.07 10.45 3.05
CA ALA A 435 -42.36 11.58 3.92
C ALA A 435 -43.16 12.65 3.17
N SER A 436 -42.73 13.02 1.95
CA SER A 436 -43.45 13.97 1.09
C SER A 436 -44.88 13.51 0.82
N PHE A 437 -45.07 12.24 0.47
CA PHE A 437 -46.39 11.66 0.24
C PHE A 437 -47.29 11.70 1.48
N LEU A 438 -46.76 11.34 2.66
CA LEU A 438 -47.52 11.39 3.91
C LEU A 438 -47.84 12.84 4.32
N MET A 439 -46.89 13.76 4.17
CA MET A 439 -47.09 15.19 4.43
C MET A 439 -48.19 15.77 3.55
N GLY A 440 -48.14 15.49 2.25
CA GLY A 440 -49.18 15.89 1.31
C GLY A 440 -50.54 15.26 1.58
N ARG A 441 -50.58 14.10 2.24
CA ARG A 441 -51.84 13.40 2.55
C ARG A 441 -52.50 13.87 3.84
N TYR A 442 -51.70 14.12 4.87
CA TYR A 442 -52.23 14.37 6.22
C TYR A 442 -52.12 15.82 6.68
N PHE A 443 -51.11 16.56 6.21
CA PHE A 443 -50.85 17.93 6.68
C PHE A 443 -51.16 18.99 5.62
N TRP A 444 -50.89 18.69 4.34
CA TRP A 444 -51.01 19.66 3.25
C TRP A 444 -52.03 19.25 2.19
N PHE A 445 -53.01 18.42 2.56
CA PHE A 445 -54.00 17.89 1.60
C PHE A 445 -54.73 19.00 0.84
N ASP A 446 -55.31 19.98 1.54
CA ASP A 446 -56.08 21.07 0.90
C ASP A 446 -55.21 22.00 0.06
N LEU A 447 -53.98 22.26 0.51
CA LEU A 447 -53.02 23.08 -0.22
C LEU A 447 -52.61 22.42 -1.55
N VAL A 448 -52.21 21.15 -1.48
CA VAL A 448 -51.81 20.38 -2.66
C VAL A 448 -52.99 20.19 -3.60
N ARG A 449 -54.18 19.90 -3.06
CA ARG A 449 -55.42 19.78 -3.84
C ARG A 449 -55.78 21.09 -4.55
N SER A 450 -55.78 22.22 -3.84
CA SER A 450 -56.07 23.54 -4.43
C SER A 450 -55.07 23.94 -5.52
N ALA A 451 -53.79 23.61 -5.33
CA ALA A 451 -52.75 23.83 -6.34
C ALA A 451 -52.97 22.98 -7.60
N LEU A 452 -53.53 21.77 -7.46
CA LEU A 452 -53.77 20.84 -8.57
C LEU A 452 -55.15 21.00 -9.22
N ASP A 453 -56.18 21.45 -8.48
CA ASP A 453 -57.54 21.68 -8.96
C ASP A 453 -57.60 22.73 -10.09
N ARG A 454 -56.58 23.59 -10.19
CA ARG A 454 -56.39 24.55 -11.30
C ARG A 454 -55.94 23.90 -12.61
N SER A 455 -55.71 22.58 -12.65
CA SER A 455 -55.14 21.88 -13.80
C SER A 455 -55.93 20.61 -14.18
N ASP A 456 -56.06 20.34 -15.48
CA ASP A 456 -56.64 19.08 -16.00
C ASP A 456 -55.88 17.83 -15.51
N TYR A 457 -54.66 18.04 -15.02
CA TYR A 457 -53.79 17.02 -14.44
C TYR A 457 -54.42 16.32 -13.22
N TYR A 458 -55.13 17.04 -12.33
CA TYR A 458 -55.74 16.41 -11.15
C TYR A 458 -56.84 15.40 -11.51
N LYS A 459 -57.73 15.76 -12.45
CA LYS A 459 -58.78 14.88 -12.96
C LYS A 459 -58.18 13.64 -13.63
N ALA A 460 -57.15 13.83 -14.45
CA ALA A 460 -56.42 12.73 -15.07
C ALA A 460 -55.77 11.80 -14.02
N LEU A 461 -55.17 12.38 -12.97
CA LEU A 461 -54.53 11.63 -11.88
C LEU A 461 -55.54 10.75 -11.12
N GLN A 462 -56.73 11.27 -10.81
CA GLN A 462 -57.78 10.50 -10.16
C GLN A 462 -58.29 9.34 -11.03
N ILE A 463 -58.52 9.56 -12.33
CA ILE A 463 -58.99 8.52 -13.26
C ILE A 463 -57.95 7.40 -13.39
N LEU A 464 -56.67 7.77 -13.58
CA LEU A 464 -55.59 6.82 -13.80
C LEU A 464 -55.26 5.97 -12.57
N THR A 465 -55.31 6.59 -11.38
CA THR A 465 -55.04 5.88 -10.11
C THR A 465 -56.18 4.95 -9.71
N ARG A 466 -57.44 5.29 -10.03
CA ARG A 466 -58.60 4.45 -9.70
C ARG A 466 -58.69 3.18 -10.55
N ASN A 467 -58.34 3.26 -11.83
CA ASN A 467 -58.48 2.14 -12.77
C ASN A 467 -57.26 1.22 -12.81
N SER A 468 -56.05 1.73 -12.55
CA SER A 468 -54.82 0.95 -12.66
C SER A 468 -53.70 1.54 -11.79
N GLU A 469 -53.94 1.59 -10.47
CA GLU A 469 -53.04 2.17 -9.45
C GLU A 469 -51.57 1.80 -9.68
N MET A 470 -51.23 0.51 -9.61
CA MET A 470 -49.85 0.04 -9.69
C MET A 470 -49.19 0.37 -11.03
N LYS A 471 -49.92 0.21 -12.13
CA LYS A 471 -49.42 0.51 -13.48
C LYS A 471 -49.10 2.01 -13.60
N PHE A 472 -50.00 2.87 -13.13
CA PHE A 472 -49.76 4.31 -13.11
C PHE A 472 -48.58 4.67 -12.19
N LEU A 473 -48.51 4.11 -10.99
CA LEU A 473 -47.44 4.41 -10.03
C LEU A 473 -46.06 4.06 -10.59
N PHE A 474 -45.88 2.86 -11.16
CA PHE A 474 -44.61 2.49 -11.79
C PHE A 474 -44.28 3.37 -13.00
N LEU A 475 -45.23 3.57 -13.92
CA LEU A 475 -45.01 4.39 -15.11
C LEU A 475 -44.69 5.85 -14.76
N SER A 476 -45.39 6.41 -13.77
CA SER A 476 -45.19 7.80 -13.33
C SER A 476 -43.78 8.07 -12.81
N ARG A 477 -43.10 7.05 -12.25
CA ARG A 477 -41.71 7.22 -11.78
C ARG A 477 -40.74 7.48 -12.93
N PHE A 478 -40.99 6.91 -14.12
CA PHE A 478 -40.17 7.11 -15.33
C PHE A 478 -40.45 8.43 -16.08
N MET A 479 -41.53 9.16 -15.73
CA MET A 479 -41.85 10.43 -16.40
C MET A 479 -40.86 11.53 -16.03
N TYR A 480 -40.56 12.46 -16.94
CA TYR A 480 -39.70 13.62 -16.67
C TYR A 480 -40.47 14.76 -15.98
N VAL A 481 -41.03 14.45 -14.81
CA VAL A 481 -41.80 15.37 -13.97
C VAL A 481 -41.05 15.56 -12.65
N PRO A 482 -41.01 16.78 -12.07
CA PRO A 482 -40.35 17.03 -10.80
C PRO A 482 -40.84 16.07 -9.69
N ILE A 483 -39.91 15.64 -8.83
CA ILE A 483 -40.20 14.61 -7.84
C ILE A 483 -41.26 15.04 -6.82
N TRP A 484 -41.33 16.33 -6.50
CA TRP A 484 -42.36 16.87 -5.61
C TRP A 484 -43.76 16.71 -6.21
N VAL A 485 -43.97 16.96 -7.51
CA VAL A 485 -45.26 16.71 -8.19
C VAL A 485 -45.59 15.23 -8.15
N LYS A 486 -44.60 14.35 -8.33
CA LYS A 486 -44.80 12.90 -8.27
C LYS A 486 -45.13 12.39 -6.87
N ASN A 487 -44.72 13.09 -5.81
CA ASN A 487 -44.91 12.66 -4.43
C ASN A 487 -46.16 13.31 -3.81
N TYR A 488 -46.23 14.64 -3.82
CA TYR A 488 -47.39 15.39 -3.35
C TYR A 488 -48.59 15.23 -4.29
N GLY A 489 -48.39 15.18 -5.61
CA GLY A 489 -49.51 15.05 -6.55
C GLY A 489 -50.34 13.79 -6.30
N VAL A 490 -49.69 12.65 -6.08
CA VAL A 490 -50.40 11.39 -5.79
C VAL A 490 -50.90 11.27 -4.36
N SER A 491 -50.44 12.13 -3.42
CA SER A 491 -50.89 12.06 -2.02
C SER A 491 -52.37 12.41 -1.86
N VAL A 492 -52.90 13.26 -2.73
CA VAL A 492 -54.31 13.69 -2.77
C VAL A 492 -55.24 12.73 -3.54
N THR A 493 -54.75 11.54 -3.88
CA THR A 493 -55.52 10.47 -4.55
C THR A 493 -55.77 9.27 -3.62
N ALA A 494 -56.55 8.30 -4.08
CA ALA A 494 -56.85 7.06 -3.35
C ALA A 494 -55.67 6.04 -3.30
N VAL A 495 -54.49 6.39 -3.83
CA VAL A 495 -53.30 5.53 -3.84
C VAL A 495 -52.92 5.04 -2.45
N THR A 496 -52.61 3.75 -2.33
CA THR A 496 -52.12 3.14 -1.10
C THR A 496 -50.65 3.49 -0.84
N LEU A 497 -50.27 3.60 0.45
CA LEU A 497 -48.87 3.82 0.83
C LEU A 497 -47.97 2.68 0.36
N ARG A 498 -48.47 1.43 0.41
CA ARG A 498 -47.73 0.23 -0.01
C ARG A 498 -47.44 0.27 -1.51
N GLY A 499 -48.44 0.58 -2.34
CA GLY A 499 -48.26 0.71 -3.78
C GLY A 499 -47.28 1.82 -4.15
N PHE A 500 -47.40 2.97 -3.48
CA PHE A 500 -46.49 4.11 -3.68
C PHE A 500 -45.04 3.78 -3.29
N LEU A 501 -44.83 3.16 -2.12
CA LEU A 501 -43.50 2.76 -1.64
C LEU A 501 -42.86 1.75 -2.61
N LEU A 502 -43.60 0.73 -3.02
CA LEU A 502 -43.07 -0.30 -3.91
C LEU A 502 -42.62 0.30 -5.25
N ALA A 503 -43.47 1.11 -5.89
CA ALA A 503 -43.12 1.78 -7.13
C ALA A 503 -41.92 2.74 -6.97
N SER A 504 -41.90 3.51 -5.88
CA SER A 504 -40.84 4.49 -5.61
C SER A 504 -39.50 3.84 -5.28
N ALA A 505 -39.50 2.76 -4.50
CA ALA A 505 -38.28 2.04 -4.14
C ALA A 505 -37.72 1.27 -5.35
N SER A 506 -38.55 0.54 -6.10
CA SER A 506 -38.08 -0.26 -7.24
C SER A 506 -37.51 0.60 -8.36
N VAL A 507 -38.26 1.61 -8.82
CA VAL A 507 -37.80 2.48 -9.90
C VAL A 507 -36.74 3.47 -9.39
N GLY A 508 -36.89 3.94 -8.15
CA GLY A 508 -35.93 4.82 -7.50
C GLY A 508 -34.54 4.18 -7.39
N PHE A 509 -34.45 2.91 -7.00
CA PHE A 509 -33.19 2.17 -6.92
C PHE A 509 -32.46 2.13 -8.27
N LEU A 510 -33.18 1.82 -9.36
CA LEU A 510 -32.60 1.76 -10.71
C LEU A 510 -31.98 3.11 -11.11
N PHE A 511 -32.71 4.22 -10.91
CA PHE A 511 -32.18 5.55 -11.19
C PHE A 511 -31.05 5.97 -10.24
N SER A 512 -31.09 5.57 -8.97
CA SER A 512 -30.02 5.86 -8.02
C SER A 512 -28.73 5.12 -8.39
N VAL A 513 -28.80 3.85 -8.78
CA VAL A 513 -27.64 3.10 -9.34
C VAL A 513 -27.07 3.83 -10.55
N LEU A 514 -27.95 4.29 -11.44
CA LEU A 514 -27.57 4.98 -12.66
C LEU A 514 -26.81 6.28 -12.42
N PHE A 515 -27.38 7.18 -11.62
CA PHE A 515 -26.78 8.49 -11.38
C PHE A 515 -25.52 8.40 -10.49
N VAL A 516 -25.48 7.45 -9.56
CA VAL A 516 -24.25 7.14 -8.81
C VAL A 516 -23.17 6.61 -9.75
N TYR A 517 -23.51 5.70 -10.68
CA TYR A 517 -22.57 5.20 -11.69
C TYR A 517 -21.99 6.33 -12.55
N VAL A 518 -22.82 7.27 -13.03
CA VAL A 518 -22.36 8.45 -13.77
C VAL A 518 -21.33 9.24 -12.95
N GLY A 519 -21.61 9.47 -11.65
CA GLY A 519 -20.68 10.15 -10.74
C GLY A 519 -19.36 9.39 -10.53
N VAL A 520 -19.43 8.08 -10.28
CA VAL A 520 -18.25 7.20 -10.12
C VAL A 520 -17.38 7.26 -11.37
N THR A 521 -17.97 7.04 -12.55
CA THR A 521 -17.27 7.06 -13.83
C THR A 521 -16.61 8.41 -14.09
N THR A 522 -17.32 9.52 -13.86
CA THR A 522 -16.78 10.88 -14.04
C THR A 522 -15.56 11.09 -13.16
N SER A 523 -15.59 10.60 -11.92
CA SER A 523 -14.47 10.73 -10.99
C SER A 523 -13.26 9.88 -11.38
N SER A 524 -13.47 8.71 -11.99
CA SER A 524 -12.41 7.85 -12.51
C SER A 524 -11.73 8.48 -13.73
N ILE A 525 -12.51 9.09 -14.63
CA ILE A 525 -11.99 9.81 -15.81
C ILE A 525 -11.14 11.00 -15.37
N VAL A 526 -11.65 11.85 -14.47
CA VAL A 526 -10.92 13.02 -13.96
C VAL A 526 -9.64 12.58 -13.23
N GLY A 527 -9.69 11.49 -12.47
CA GLY A 527 -8.51 10.90 -11.84
C GLY A 527 -7.44 10.51 -12.85
N ALA A 528 -7.81 9.77 -13.89
CA ALA A 528 -6.89 9.32 -14.94
C ALA A 528 -6.25 10.49 -15.72
N MET A 529 -7.02 11.55 -15.99
CA MET A 529 -6.51 12.77 -16.64
C MET A 529 -5.48 13.51 -15.78
N SER A 530 -5.60 13.43 -14.45
CA SER A 530 -4.71 14.14 -13.52
C SER A 530 -3.38 13.44 -13.23
N THR A 531 -3.30 12.11 -13.42
CA THR A 531 -2.11 11.30 -13.07
C THR A 531 -1.19 11.04 -14.25
N GLY A 532 -1.47 11.56 -15.46
CA GLY A 532 -0.65 11.37 -16.66
C GLY A 532 -0.44 9.89 -17.05
N SER A 533 -1.25 8.99 -16.49
CA SER A 533 -1.12 7.55 -16.70
C SER A 533 -1.76 7.20 -18.05
N GLU A 534 -1.10 6.37 -18.88
CA GLU A 534 -1.70 5.74 -20.07
C GLU A 534 -2.78 4.70 -19.69
N VAL A 535 -3.67 5.04 -18.76
CA VAL A 535 -4.73 4.16 -18.27
C VAL A 535 -6.07 4.75 -18.68
N THR A 536 -6.26 4.92 -19.98
CA THR A 536 -7.56 4.63 -20.58
C THR A 536 -7.29 4.03 -21.96
N ASN A 537 -7.43 2.71 -22.07
CA ASN A 537 -7.56 2.08 -23.38
C ASN A 537 -8.66 2.87 -24.12
N PRO A 538 -8.41 3.42 -25.32
CA PRO A 538 -9.38 4.22 -26.06
C PRO A 538 -10.70 3.46 -26.28
N VAL A 539 -10.65 2.13 -26.30
CA VAL A 539 -11.82 1.25 -26.32
C VAL A 539 -12.67 1.41 -25.05
N THR A 540 -12.08 1.47 -23.86
CA THR A 540 -12.81 1.64 -22.60
C THR A 540 -13.50 2.99 -22.52
N LEU A 541 -12.84 4.05 -22.97
CA LEU A 541 -13.42 5.39 -23.03
C LEU A 541 -14.57 5.45 -24.05
N ALA A 542 -14.38 4.85 -25.23
CA ALA A 542 -15.42 4.74 -26.25
C ALA A 542 -16.64 3.95 -25.74
N LEU A 543 -16.43 2.81 -25.09
CA LEU A 543 -17.50 1.99 -24.50
C LEU A 543 -18.28 2.75 -23.41
N LEU A 544 -17.60 3.56 -22.58
CA LEU A 544 -18.24 4.42 -21.59
C LEU A 544 -19.11 5.50 -22.22
N VAL A 545 -18.59 6.19 -23.23
CA VAL A 545 -19.34 7.24 -23.95
C VAL A 545 -20.55 6.63 -24.67
N VAL A 546 -20.38 5.50 -25.35
CA VAL A 546 -21.48 4.76 -25.98
C VAL A 546 -22.50 4.32 -24.95
N GLY A 547 -22.07 3.83 -23.79
CA GLY A 547 -22.97 3.44 -22.69
C GLY A 547 -23.83 4.61 -22.20
N VAL A 548 -23.26 5.80 -22.02
CA VAL A 548 -23.98 7.02 -21.62
C VAL A 548 -24.97 7.48 -22.71
N ILE A 549 -24.58 7.43 -23.99
CA ILE A 549 -25.44 7.80 -25.11
C ILE A 549 -26.62 6.82 -25.23
N CYS A 550 -26.36 5.51 -25.23
CA CYS A 550 -27.38 4.47 -25.29
C CYS A 550 -28.37 4.60 -24.12
N LEU A 551 -27.86 4.92 -22.94
CA LEU A 551 -28.69 5.18 -21.77
C LEU A 551 -29.58 6.41 -21.94
N ALA A 552 -29.03 7.53 -22.42
CA ALA A 552 -29.79 8.74 -22.67
C ALA A 552 -30.90 8.49 -23.70
N ILE A 553 -30.59 7.81 -24.81
CA ILE A 553 -31.55 7.40 -25.84
C ILE A 553 -32.63 6.49 -25.24
N GLY A 554 -32.22 5.48 -24.45
CA GLY A 554 -33.14 4.55 -23.79
C GLY A 554 -34.10 5.25 -22.83
N LEU A 555 -33.61 6.20 -22.03
CA LEU A 555 -34.45 6.99 -21.12
C LEU A 555 -35.41 7.91 -21.88
N THR A 556 -34.95 8.56 -22.94
CA THR A 556 -35.79 9.40 -23.81
C THR A 556 -36.87 8.56 -24.49
N TRP A 557 -36.53 7.37 -24.99
CA TRP A 557 -37.48 6.44 -25.59
C TRP A 557 -38.52 5.94 -24.58
N ILE A 558 -38.08 5.50 -23.40
CA ILE A 558 -38.97 5.10 -22.30
C ILE A 558 -39.92 6.27 -21.95
N PHE A 559 -39.40 7.50 -21.89
CA PHE A 559 -40.22 8.68 -21.62
C PHE A 559 -41.32 8.87 -22.67
N PHE A 560 -41.00 8.82 -23.96
CA PHE A 560 -41.99 8.97 -25.03
C PHE A 560 -43.03 7.84 -25.00
N GLU A 561 -42.59 6.60 -24.76
CA GLU A 561 -43.47 5.43 -24.70
C GLU A 561 -44.40 5.46 -23.48
N VAL A 562 -43.88 5.89 -22.33
CA VAL A 562 -44.68 6.12 -21.11
C VAL A 562 -45.70 7.24 -21.37
N ARG A 563 -45.28 8.37 -21.95
CA ARG A 563 -46.17 9.49 -22.26
C ARG A 563 -47.30 9.05 -23.21
N ARG A 564 -46.99 8.25 -24.23
CA ARG A 564 -47.95 7.66 -25.16
C ARG A 564 -48.96 6.75 -24.45
N LYS A 565 -48.50 5.92 -23.51
CA LYS A 565 -49.36 4.98 -22.76
C LYS A 565 -50.24 5.64 -21.69
N VAL A 566 -49.78 6.74 -21.07
CA VAL A 566 -50.50 7.42 -19.98
C VAL A 566 -51.52 8.46 -20.52
N ARG A 567 -51.48 8.80 -21.82
CA ARG A 567 -52.42 9.74 -22.49
C ARG A 567 -52.55 11.11 -21.76
N LEU A 568 -51.44 11.67 -21.29
CA LEU A 568 -51.44 12.98 -20.62
C LEU A 568 -51.63 14.11 -21.64
N PRO A 569 -52.41 15.16 -21.33
CA PRO A 569 -52.49 16.35 -22.15
C PRO A 569 -51.11 17.05 -22.25
N PRO A 570 -50.85 17.82 -23.33
CA PRO A 570 -49.60 18.55 -23.47
C PRO A 570 -49.43 19.57 -22.33
N TRP A 571 -48.26 19.56 -21.69
CA TRP A 571 -47.86 20.59 -20.72
C TRP A 571 -47.54 21.88 -21.47
N GLY A 572 -48.55 22.74 -21.64
CA GLY A 572 -48.36 24.15 -21.96
C GLY A 572 -48.60 24.95 -20.70
N TRP A 573 -47.63 25.75 -20.28
CA TRP A 573 -47.95 26.92 -19.47
C TRP A 573 -48.75 27.84 -20.40
N SER A 574 -50.08 27.84 -20.28
CA SER A 574 -50.87 28.94 -20.82
C SER A 574 -50.55 30.16 -19.98
N GLU A 575 -50.10 31.23 -20.66
CA GLU A 575 -49.76 32.54 -20.10
C GLU A 575 -50.78 33.08 -19.09
#